data_AF-A0A5Q4E6H3-F1
#
_entry.id   AF-A0A5Q4E6H3-F1
#
_cell.length_a   1.000
_cell.length_b   1.000
_cell.length_c   1.000
_cell.angle_alpha   90.00
_cell.angle_beta   90.00
_cell.angle_gamma   90.00
#
_symmetry.space_group_name_H-M   'P 1'
#
loop_
_entity.id
_entity.type
_entity.pdbx_description
1 polymer ?
#
loop_
_entity_poly.entity_id
_entity_poly.type
_entity_poly.pdbx_seq_one_letter_code
_entity_poly.pdbx_strand_id
1 'polypeptide(L)'
;MFALSQSCLRPLLPLPLVRALRLTVCLLFGTASLTGWASPAWAQLLPPGSQPVTAINFVVEANSLSSETVLFADPCDNLNTLPGCTGQQATLNYAGQNRRLITFETAVQTYERVVIPGETVVFQRQGATLANGFMVPNRDVLFFEGGPPENANQPINLEPSQVLNTQTVAQVLLSPFINRGIDNVFANVPQLPLPQAGDLIPVIAQDTLNDVRRIDYILPGGIAVPVAERNNQGFVVFERGGNDNFAIAAIIGFDANGPIYGSLGTLGPGNWGNTNLQFQTTVQRREPQQTGSFRPSHVVAEANQPISGIFFPISSLIPDTQATVFGYSLFSGEVNAANNLTDFANLPLADASNPSGGLDLVAGGFGLFRVAQPQPSNFALLKRITNLFGPTPLPDFTQVVGDGAALNLLQANGLGQGLDVITDPQVQPGNGIEYTVYFANSGQGTAPNVVLCDQIPAGLTFDPNGYGPGIGIQAIAASSPPGPVVNYTNAADGDPGTFVAPGAALPPFCGVNQGNGAVVVNGGDVAASQVGLIRFRTTVN
;
A
#
# COMPACT_ATOMS: atom_id res chain seq x y z
N MET A 1 27.14 16.54 17.92
CA MET A 1 28.34 16.37 18.79
C MET A 1 29.64 17.02 18.27
N PHE A 2 29.73 17.52 17.03
CA PHE A 2 31.00 18.06 16.48
C PHE A 2 31.28 19.56 16.73
N ALA A 3 30.31 20.34 17.25
CA ALA A 3 30.48 21.78 17.45
C ALA A 3 31.04 22.20 18.83
N LEU A 4 31.17 21.27 19.79
CA LEU A 4 31.60 21.55 21.17
C LEU A 4 33.08 21.22 21.45
N SER A 5 33.79 20.55 20.54
CA SER A 5 35.20 20.17 20.74
C SER A 5 36.20 21.28 20.42
N GLN A 6 35.81 22.29 19.63
CA GLN A 6 36.74 23.37 19.22
C GLN A 6 36.94 24.47 20.27
N SER A 7 36.15 24.48 21.36
CA SER A 7 36.23 25.52 22.39
C SER A 7 37.38 25.34 23.39
N CYS A 8 38.12 24.22 23.35
CA CYS A 8 39.12 23.87 24.36
C CYS A 8 40.57 24.29 24.04
N LEU A 9 40.83 24.90 22.88
CA LEU A 9 42.21 25.15 22.38
C LEU A 9 42.50 26.63 22.05
N ARG A 10 42.22 27.58 22.96
CA ARG A 10 42.75 28.95 22.85
C ARG A 10 43.42 29.43 24.14
N PRO A 11 44.55 30.17 24.07
CA PRO A 11 45.31 30.54 25.25
C PRO A 11 44.92 31.92 25.84
N LEU A 12 44.88 31.94 27.18
CA LEU A 12 45.21 33.03 28.13
C LEU A 12 44.17 34.13 28.48
N LEU A 13 43.77 34.15 29.77
CA LEU A 13 43.80 35.29 30.73
C LEU A 13 43.50 34.75 32.17
N PRO A 14 43.90 35.43 33.27
CA PRO A 14 44.31 34.78 34.51
C PRO A 14 43.30 34.94 35.65
N LEU A 15 42.49 33.91 35.93
CA LEU A 15 41.72 33.83 37.18
C LEU A 15 41.68 32.37 37.69
N PRO A 16 42.18 32.09 38.91
CA PRO A 16 42.34 30.73 39.42
C PRO A 16 41.01 30.00 39.69
N LEU A 17 39.92 30.73 39.90
CA LEU A 17 38.60 30.14 40.20
C LEU A 17 37.93 29.46 38.98
N VAL A 18 38.20 29.94 37.76
CA VAL A 18 37.63 29.38 36.52
C VAL A 18 38.35 28.11 36.08
N ARG A 19 39.63 27.93 36.48
CA ARG A 19 40.40 26.70 36.25
C ARG A 19 39.87 25.51 37.05
N ALA A 20 39.52 25.69 38.32
CA ALA A 20 39.02 24.60 39.15
C ALA A 20 37.66 24.08 38.68
N LEU A 21 36.75 24.98 38.28
CA LEU A 21 35.41 24.59 37.84
C LEU A 21 35.40 23.92 36.46
N ARG A 22 36.24 24.38 35.50
CA ARG A 22 36.33 23.75 34.16
C ARG A 22 37.16 22.47 34.13
N LEU A 23 38.21 22.33 34.96
CA LEU A 23 38.95 21.07 35.05
C LEU A 23 38.10 19.97 35.69
N THR A 24 37.22 20.32 36.64
CA THR A 24 36.26 19.39 37.25
C THR A 24 35.20 18.94 36.24
N VAL A 25 34.69 19.85 35.41
CA VAL A 25 33.74 19.51 34.34
C VAL A 25 34.40 18.67 33.24
N CYS A 26 35.63 18.99 32.80
CA CYS A 26 36.34 18.17 31.81
C CYS A 26 36.81 16.80 32.35
N LEU A 27 37.18 16.67 33.62
CA LEU A 27 37.47 15.36 34.23
C LEU A 27 36.19 14.53 34.42
N LEU A 28 35.06 15.14 34.80
CA LEU A 28 33.76 14.43 34.88
C LEU A 28 33.31 13.89 33.52
N PHE A 29 33.54 14.63 32.42
CA PHE A 29 33.25 14.15 31.06
C PHE A 29 34.31 13.18 30.50
N GLY A 30 35.57 13.28 30.93
CA GLY A 30 36.65 12.38 30.55
C GLY A 30 36.61 11.02 31.27
N THR A 31 36.10 10.94 32.49
CA THR A 31 35.94 9.67 33.21
C THR A 31 34.61 8.97 32.89
N ALA A 32 33.56 9.71 32.50
CA ALA A 32 32.31 9.11 32.01
C ALA A 32 32.45 8.40 30.65
N SER A 33 33.53 8.65 29.91
CA SER A 33 33.81 8.01 28.60
C SER A 33 34.81 6.85 28.69
N LEU A 34 35.47 6.63 29.84
CA LEU A 34 36.47 5.56 30.02
C LEU A 34 36.07 4.48 31.03
N THR A 35 35.02 4.70 31.82
CA THR A 35 34.33 3.63 32.54
C THR A 35 32.90 3.59 32.03
N GLY A 36 32.63 2.74 31.04
CA GLY A 36 31.30 2.54 30.49
C GLY A 36 30.31 2.17 31.60
N TRP A 37 29.53 3.16 32.04
CA TRP A 37 28.29 2.96 32.80
C TRP A 37 27.09 3.12 31.86
N ALA A 38 27.23 2.67 30.61
CA ALA A 38 26.10 2.04 29.96
C ALA A 38 25.97 0.67 30.63
N SER A 39 24.95 0.48 31.46
CA SER A 39 24.56 -0.84 31.94
C SER A 39 24.56 -1.81 30.75
N PRO A 40 25.19 -3.00 30.83
CA PRO A 40 25.42 -3.87 29.67
C PRO A 40 24.17 -4.61 29.17
N ALA A 41 22.98 -4.03 29.30
CA ALA A 41 21.70 -4.69 29.03
C ALA A 41 20.92 -4.18 27.80
N TRP A 42 21.43 -3.18 27.05
CA TRP A 42 20.63 -2.54 25.99
C TRP A 42 21.40 -2.22 24.70
N ALA A 43 22.32 -3.11 24.26
CA ALA A 43 22.82 -2.99 22.90
C ALA A 43 21.67 -3.36 21.93
N GLN A 44 20.99 -2.35 21.38
CA GLN A 44 20.00 -2.53 20.32
C GLN A 44 20.67 -3.23 19.13
N LEU A 45 20.20 -4.43 18.80
CA LEU A 45 20.65 -5.24 17.68
C LEU A 45 19.68 -5.04 16.51
N LEU A 46 19.80 -3.90 15.83
CA LEU A 46 19.11 -3.71 14.56
C LEU A 46 19.60 -4.81 13.59
N PRO A 47 18.70 -5.63 13.02
CA PRO A 47 19.09 -6.62 12.02
C PRO A 47 19.94 -5.98 10.90
N PRO A 48 21.10 -6.57 10.55
CA PRO A 48 21.99 -5.99 9.55
C PRO A 48 21.29 -5.83 8.19
N GLY A 49 21.39 -4.64 7.61
CA GLY A 49 20.78 -4.36 6.30
C GLY A 49 19.29 -3.99 6.36
N SER A 50 18.68 -3.88 7.55
CA SER A 50 17.37 -3.24 7.70
C SER A 50 17.38 -1.82 7.13
N GLN A 51 16.28 -1.44 6.47
CA GLN A 51 16.18 -0.19 5.72
C GLN A 51 14.98 0.64 6.21
N PRO A 52 15.19 1.89 6.65
CA PRO A 52 14.09 2.80 6.92
C PRO A 52 13.23 3.02 5.66
N VAL A 53 11.91 2.97 5.81
CA VAL A 53 10.97 3.29 4.71
C VAL A 53 10.88 4.81 4.57
N THR A 54 11.03 5.30 3.34
CA THR A 54 11.08 6.74 3.02
C THR A 54 9.80 7.26 2.40
N ALA A 55 8.99 6.39 1.78
CA ALA A 55 7.68 6.75 1.22
C ALA A 55 6.76 5.53 1.14
N ILE A 56 5.45 5.77 1.16
CA ILE A 56 4.41 4.77 0.91
C ILE A 56 3.57 5.26 -0.27
N ASN A 57 3.47 4.42 -1.30
CA ASN A 57 2.63 4.66 -2.47
C ASN A 57 1.35 3.83 -2.35
N PHE A 58 0.20 4.50 -2.35
CA PHE A 58 -1.11 3.87 -2.27
C PHE A 58 -2.03 4.39 -3.38
N VAL A 59 -3.01 3.56 -3.75
CA VAL A 59 -4.17 4.04 -4.50
C VAL A 59 -5.33 4.27 -3.55
N VAL A 60 -6.14 5.25 -3.93
CA VAL A 60 -7.37 5.59 -3.24
C VAL A 60 -8.51 4.81 -3.90
N GLU A 61 -9.23 4.02 -3.11
CA GLU A 61 -10.36 3.22 -3.57
C GLU A 61 -11.63 3.66 -2.84
N ALA A 62 -12.77 3.55 -3.53
CA ALA A 62 -14.07 3.75 -2.88
C ALA A 62 -14.21 2.78 -1.71
N ASN A 63 -14.68 3.29 -0.57
CA ASN A 63 -14.99 2.46 0.57
C ASN A 63 -16.38 1.80 0.42
N SER A 64 -16.71 0.85 1.29
CA SER A 64 -18.09 0.39 1.45
C SER A 64 -18.83 1.36 2.37
N LEU A 65 -19.66 2.24 1.78
CA LEU A 65 -20.44 3.22 2.54
C LEU A 65 -21.35 2.51 3.56
N SER A 66 -21.17 2.85 4.83
CA SER A 66 -22.03 2.35 5.91
C SER A 66 -22.14 3.34 7.06
N SER A 67 -23.19 3.22 7.86
CA SER A 67 -23.34 3.94 9.11
C SER A 67 -23.95 3.04 10.18
N GLU A 68 -23.51 3.22 11.41
CA GLU A 68 -23.99 2.46 12.55
C GLU A 68 -24.02 3.35 13.79
N THR A 69 -25.03 3.16 14.65
CA THR A 69 -25.10 3.81 15.95
C THR A 69 -24.73 2.82 17.04
N VAL A 70 -23.69 3.13 17.80
CA VAL A 70 -23.11 2.28 18.85
C VAL A 70 -22.94 3.07 20.14
N LEU A 71 -22.82 2.37 21.28
CA LEU A 71 -22.36 3.00 22.51
C LEU A 71 -20.85 3.27 22.43
N PHE A 72 -20.37 4.29 23.13
CA PHE A 72 -18.94 4.43 23.40
C PHE A 72 -18.40 3.20 24.17
N ALA A 73 -17.10 2.94 24.03
CA ALA A 73 -16.42 1.94 24.85
C ALA A 73 -16.38 2.42 26.31
N ASP A 74 -16.36 1.51 27.28
CA ASP A 74 -16.31 1.84 28.71
C ASP A 74 -15.00 1.30 29.31
N PRO A 75 -14.20 2.12 30.03
CA PRO A 75 -14.29 3.58 30.11
C PRO A 75 -13.90 4.22 28.77
N CYS A 76 -14.60 5.26 28.33
CA CYS A 76 -14.18 6.04 27.15
C CYS A 76 -13.22 7.14 27.61
N ASP A 77 -12.09 7.31 26.89
CA ASP A 77 -11.01 8.16 27.37
C ASP A 77 -11.19 9.60 26.90
N ASN A 78 -11.31 10.48 27.90
CA ASN A 78 -11.38 11.93 27.82
C ASN A 78 -12.65 12.54 27.16
N LEU A 79 -13.30 13.45 27.88
CA LEU A 79 -14.50 14.17 27.43
C LEU A 79 -14.21 15.25 26.36
N ASN A 80 -12.93 15.58 26.13
CA ASN A 80 -12.53 16.72 25.31
C ASN A 80 -12.27 16.36 23.83
N THR A 81 -11.95 15.10 23.53
CA THR A 81 -11.71 14.62 22.16
C THR A 81 -12.89 13.84 21.59
N LEU A 82 -13.73 13.23 22.43
CA LEU A 82 -15.00 12.62 22.03
C LEU A 82 -16.17 13.24 22.82
N PRO A 83 -16.78 14.33 22.30
CA PRO A 83 -18.00 14.88 22.88
C PRO A 83 -19.10 13.80 23.00
N GLY A 84 -19.69 13.64 24.19
CA GLY A 84 -20.77 12.65 24.43
C GLY A 84 -20.32 11.28 24.95
N CYS A 85 -19.01 11.08 25.12
CA CYS A 85 -18.34 9.88 25.63
C CYS A 85 -18.97 9.27 26.91
N THR A 86 -19.60 10.07 27.78
CA THR A 86 -20.31 9.56 28.96
C THR A 86 -21.80 9.32 28.70
N GLY A 87 -22.19 8.04 28.61
CA GLY A 87 -23.58 7.60 28.66
C GLY A 87 -24.42 7.87 27.40
N GLN A 88 -23.81 8.33 26.30
CA GLN A 88 -24.51 8.55 25.02
C GLN A 88 -24.11 7.51 23.96
N GLN A 89 -24.86 7.49 22.86
CA GLN A 89 -24.53 6.74 21.64
C GLN A 89 -23.75 7.66 20.68
N ALA A 90 -22.86 7.06 19.90
CA ALA A 90 -22.17 7.69 18.79
C ALA A 90 -22.67 7.11 17.47
N THR A 91 -22.84 7.98 16.46
CA THR A 91 -23.02 7.52 15.09
C THR A 91 -21.67 7.44 14.41
N LEU A 92 -21.25 6.25 14.00
CA LEU A 92 -20.10 6.03 13.14
C LEU A 92 -20.56 6.13 11.68
N ASN A 93 -19.84 6.90 10.88
CA ASN A 93 -20.12 7.07 9.46
C ASN A 93 -18.87 6.75 8.63
N TYR A 94 -18.90 5.61 7.93
CA TYR A 94 -17.81 5.13 7.09
C TYR A 94 -18.07 5.63 5.66
N ALA A 95 -17.63 6.85 5.36
CA ALA A 95 -18.04 7.58 4.15
C ALA A 95 -16.88 8.10 3.29
N GLY A 96 -15.64 7.90 3.71
CA GLY A 96 -14.46 8.35 2.98
C GLY A 96 -13.87 7.30 2.04
N GLN A 97 -12.54 7.12 2.10
CA GLN A 97 -11.81 6.27 1.15
C GLN A 97 -10.92 5.22 1.81
N ASN A 98 -10.75 4.09 1.12
CA ASN A 98 -9.72 3.11 1.47
C ASN A 98 -8.38 3.54 0.85
N ARG A 99 -7.28 3.44 1.60
CA ARG A 99 -5.92 3.68 1.09
C ARG A 99 -5.20 2.35 0.90
N ARG A 100 -5.20 1.81 -0.32
CA ARG A 100 -4.60 0.51 -0.63
C ARG A 100 -3.11 0.65 -0.93
N LEU A 101 -2.27 0.04 -0.11
CA LEU A 101 -0.83 -0.07 -0.38
C LEU A 101 -0.58 -0.71 -1.74
N ILE A 102 0.24 -0.06 -2.55
CA ILE A 102 0.74 -0.58 -3.82
C ILE A 102 2.22 -0.90 -3.69
N THR A 103 3.01 0.10 -3.28
CA THR A 103 4.44 -0.06 -3.02
C THR A 103 4.88 0.78 -1.83
N PHE A 104 6.06 0.50 -1.31
CA PHE A 104 6.80 1.43 -0.45
C PHE A 104 8.23 1.58 -0.96
N GLU A 105 8.88 2.66 -0.54
CA GLU A 105 10.22 3.01 -0.94
C GLU A 105 11.17 2.98 0.25
N THR A 106 12.39 2.58 0.00
CA THR A 106 13.55 2.75 0.89
C THR A 106 14.56 3.63 0.17
N ALA A 107 15.66 3.99 0.84
CA ALA A 107 16.77 4.67 0.19
C ALA A 107 17.42 3.86 -0.97
N VAL A 108 17.14 2.55 -1.06
CA VAL A 108 17.77 1.64 -2.04
C VAL A 108 16.81 1.27 -3.16
N GLN A 109 15.57 0.92 -2.81
CA GLN A 109 14.64 0.33 -3.76
C GLN A 109 13.17 0.53 -3.40
N THR A 110 12.30 0.36 -4.39
CA THR A 110 10.85 0.26 -4.25
C THR A 110 10.44 -1.20 -4.13
N TYR A 111 9.51 -1.51 -3.22
CA TYR A 111 9.04 -2.86 -2.94
C TYR A 111 7.53 -2.97 -3.11
N GLU A 112 7.08 -4.12 -3.58
CA GLU A 112 5.66 -4.48 -3.75
C GLU A 112 5.32 -5.73 -2.94
N ARG A 113 4.04 -5.85 -2.55
CA ARG A 113 3.54 -7.01 -1.82
C ARG A 113 3.43 -8.23 -2.74
N VAL A 114 3.92 -9.37 -2.28
CA VAL A 114 3.69 -10.68 -2.90
C VAL A 114 2.42 -11.29 -2.29
N VAL A 115 1.45 -11.67 -3.11
CA VAL A 115 0.24 -12.36 -2.65
C VAL A 115 0.54 -13.83 -2.43
N ILE A 116 0.41 -14.30 -1.18
CA ILE A 116 0.66 -15.69 -0.81
C ILE A 116 -0.66 -16.35 -0.40
N PRO A 117 -1.16 -17.35 -1.15
CA PRO A 117 -2.38 -18.05 -0.79
C PRO A 117 -2.30 -18.69 0.61
N GLY A 118 -3.28 -18.38 1.45
CA GLY A 118 -3.42 -18.96 2.78
C GLY A 118 -2.52 -18.35 3.86
N GLU A 119 -1.80 -17.25 3.58
CA GLU A 119 -1.07 -16.50 4.61
C GLU A 119 -1.98 -16.14 5.79
N THR A 120 -1.44 -16.23 7.00
CA THR A 120 -2.21 -15.95 8.23
C THR A 120 -1.46 -15.03 9.17
N VAL A 121 -2.23 -14.32 9.99
CA VAL A 121 -1.73 -13.61 11.16
C VAL A 121 -2.37 -14.24 12.39
N VAL A 122 -1.56 -14.60 13.38
CA VAL A 122 -2.00 -15.23 14.61
C VAL A 122 -1.59 -14.37 15.80
N PHE A 123 -2.56 -13.96 16.60
CA PHE A 123 -2.32 -13.26 17.86
C PHE A 123 -2.21 -14.29 18.98
N GLN A 124 -1.03 -14.38 19.58
CA GLN A 124 -0.83 -15.19 20.78
C GLN A 124 -1.13 -14.33 21.99
N ARG A 125 -2.10 -14.78 22.77
CA ARG A 125 -2.68 -14.01 23.86
C ARG A 125 -2.47 -14.72 25.19
N GLN A 126 -2.20 -13.94 26.24
CA GLN A 126 -2.10 -14.46 27.61
C GLN A 126 -3.45 -14.93 28.15
N GLY A 127 -4.54 -14.42 27.58
CA GLY A 127 -5.87 -14.54 28.14
C GLY A 127 -6.09 -13.55 29.27
N ALA A 128 -7.37 -13.39 29.66
CA ALA A 128 -7.77 -12.46 30.72
C ALA A 128 -7.27 -12.96 32.08
N THR A 129 -6.04 -12.57 32.43
CA THR A 129 -5.36 -12.95 33.68
C THR A 129 -5.07 -11.72 34.52
N LEU A 130 -4.80 -11.95 35.81
CA LEU A 130 -4.40 -10.90 36.73
C LEU A 130 -2.92 -10.55 36.51
N ALA A 131 -2.63 -9.44 35.82
CA ALA A 131 -1.29 -8.85 35.83
C ALA A 131 -1.22 -7.88 37.00
N ASN A 132 -0.32 -8.12 37.97
CA ASN A 132 -0.19 -7.30 39.18
C ASN A 132 -1.51 -7.09 39.97
N GLY A 133 -2.45 -8.06 39.90
CA GLY A 133 -3.76 -7.97 40.54
C GLY A 133 -4.87 -7.29 39.71
N PHE A 134 -4.61 -6.94 38.44
CA PHE A 134 -5.59 -6.33 37.53
C PHE A 134 -5.94 -7.24 36.37
N MET A 135 -7.23 -7.32 36.05
CA MET A 135 -7.72 -8.07 34.90
C MET A 135 -7.31 -7.38 33.59
N VAL A 136 -6.48 -8.04 32.78
CA VAL A 136 -6.22 -7.61 31.41
C VAL A 136 -7.42 -8.00 30.53
N PRO A 137 -8.07 -7.05 29.83
CA PRO A 137 -9.27 -7.36 29.05
C PRO A 137 -8.92 -8.15 27.79
N ASN A 138 -9.70 -9.21 27.55
CA ASN A 138 -9.72 -9.87 26.24
C ASN A 138 -10.49 -8.96 25.27
N ARG A 139 -9.76 -8.24 24.43
CA ARG A 139 -10.36 -7.29 23.48
C ARG A 139 -9.66 -7.16 22.14
N ASP A 140 -10.42 -6.69 21.17
CA ASP A 140 -9.91 -6.18 19.91
C ASP A 140 -9.80 -4.66 19.99
N VAL A 141 -8.66 -4.12 19.56
CA VAL A 141 -8.40 -2.68 19.47
C VAL A 141 -8.01 -2.38 18.03
N LEU A 142 -8.63 -1.39 17.42
CA LEU A 142 -8.29 -0.90 16.09
C LEU A 142 -8.33 0.62 16.07
N PHE A 143 -7.36 1.24 15.41
CA PHE A 143 -7.48 2.62 14.97
C PHE A 143 -7.97 2.67 13.52
N PHE A 144 -8.69 3.75 13.20
CA PHE A 144 -9.19 4.07 11.86
C PHE A 144 -8.82 5.51 11.53
N GLU A 145 -8.44 5.79 10.28
CA GLU A 145 -8.31 7.17 9.80
C GLU A 145 -9.67 7.88 9.91
N GLY A 146 -9.69 8.98 10.64
CA GLY A 146 -10.90 9.71 10.99
C GLY A 146 -10.69 10.56 12.24
N GLY A 147 -11.28 11.75 12.21
CA GLY A 147 -11.14 12.76 13.26
C GLY A 147 -12.29 12.76 14.28
N PRO A 148 -12.16 13.59 15.32
CA PRO A 148 -13.21 13.77 16.31
C PRO A 148 -14.42 14.46 15.66
N PRO A 149 -15.65 14.19 16.16
CA PRO A 149 -16.81 14.95 15.74
C PRO A 149 -16.74 16.37 16.30
N GLU A 150 -17.30 17.36 15.61
CA GLU A 150 -17.30 18.75 16.08
C GLU A 150 -18.08 18.94 17.39
N ASN A 151 -19.10 18.11 17.63
CA ASN A 151 -19.90 18.09 18.85
C ASN A 151 -20.61 16.74 19.02
N ALA A 152 -21.24 16.53 20.19
CA ALA A 152 -21.81 15.23 20.58
C ALA A 152 -22.99 14.76 19.70
N ASN A 153 -23.57 15.64 18.89
CA ASN A 153 -24.70 15.32 18.01
C ASN A 153 -24.27 15.03 16.57
N GLN A 154 -22.98 15.15 16.24
CA GLN A 154 -22.44 14.90 14.91
C GLN A 154 -21.85 13.49 14.82
N PRO A 155 -21.89 12.86 13.64
CA PRO A 155 -21.27 11.55 13.45
C PRO A 155 -19.74 11.64 13.52
N ILE A 156 -19.11 10.55 13.96
CA ILE A 156 -17.68 10.32 13.82
C ILE A 156 -17.46 9.82 12.39
N ASN A 157 -16.87 10.66 11.55
CA ASN A 157 -16.60 10.33 10.16
C ASN A 157 -15.27 9.58 10.05
N LEU A 158 -15.32 8.41 9.42
CA LEU A 158 -14.20 7.51 9.20
C LEU A 158 -13.98 7.34 7.70
N GLU A 159 -12.71 7.36 7.31
CA GLU A 159 -12.28 7.19 5.93
C GLU A 159 -12.40 5.73 5.44
N PRO A 160 -11.72 4.75 6.07
CA PRO A 160 -11.74 3.37 5.59
C PRO A 160 -13.12 2.71 5.73
N SER A 161 -13.29 1.60 5.03
CA SER A 161 -14.47 0.75 5.15
C SER A 161 -14.62 0.17 6.56
N GLN A 162 -15.87 0.02 7.00
CA GLN A 162 -16.21 -0.66 8.24
C GLN A 162 -15.59 -2.06 8.32
N VAL A 163 -15.10 -2.42 9.52
CA VAL A 163 -14.75 -3.80 9.86
C VAL A 163 -16.01 -4.50 10.36
N LEU A 164 -16.49 -5.48 9.59
CA LEU A 164 -17.70 -6.23 9.93
C LEU A 164 -17.46 -7.14 11.15
N ASN A 165 -18.53 -7.48 11.85
CA ASN A 165 -18.44 -8.32 13.05
C ASN A 165 -17.97 -9.75 12.74
N THR A 166 -18.08 -10.18 11.47
CA THR A 166 -17.53 -11.45 10.97
C THR A 166 -16.03 -11.41 10.69
N GLN A 167 -15.41 -10.22 10.70
CA GLN A 167 -13.99 -10.05 10.44
C GLN A 167 -13.18 -10.05 11.74
N THR A 168 -12.04 -10.71 11.67
CA THR A 168 -11.03 -10.76 12.74
C THR A 168 -10.02 -9.63 12.56
N VAL A 169 -9.39 -9.19 13.65
CA VAL A 169 -8.27 -8.23 13.58
C VAL A 169 -7.12 -8.77 12.72
N ALA A 170 -6.88 -10.08 12.71
CA ALA A 170 -5.90 -10.72 11.84
C ALA A 170 -6.19 -10.50 10.34
N GLN A 171 -7.45 -10.62 9.93
CA GLN A 171 -7.88 -10.33 8.56
C GLN A 171 -7.74 -8.83 8.23
N VAL A 172 -7.96 -7.95 9.21
CA VAL A 172 -7.75 -6.51 9.04
C VAL A 172 -6.28 -6.20 8.80
N LEU A 173 -5.37 -6.77 9.59
CA LEU A 173 -3.92 -6.53 9.44
C LEU A 173 -3.34 -7.10 8.14
N LEU A 174 -3.85 -8.25 7.68
CA LEU A 174 -3.50 -8.83 6.38
C LEU A 174 -4.04 -8.04 5.19
N SER A 175 -5.05 -7.20 5.40
CA SER A 175 -5.59 -6.39 4.32
C SER A 175 -4.56 -5.34 3.86
N PRO A 176 -4.59 -4.92 2.59
CA PRO A 176 -3.65 -3.95 2.06
C PRO A 176 -3.97 -2.49 2.44
N PHE A 177 -4.94 -2.24 3.33
CA PHE A 177 -5.41 -0.89 3.62
C PHE A 177 -4.68 -0.27 4.80
N ILE A 178 -3.86 0.75 4.54
CA ILE A 178 -2.94 1.35 5.52
C ILE A 178 -3.60 2.37 6.45
N ASN A 179 -4.83 2.78 6.15
CA ASN A 179 -5.54 3.79 6.95
C ASN A 179 -6.35 3.20 8.10
N ARG A 180 -5.87 2.08 8.64
CA ARG A 180 -6.32 1.40 9.83
C ARG A 180 -5.21 0.51 10.39
N GLY A 181 -5.32 0.12 11.65
CA GLY A 181 -4.32 -0.70 12.31
C GLY A 181 -4.71 -0.98 13.75
N ILE A 182 -3.80 -1.53 14.53
CA ILE A 182 -3.98 -1.75 15.97
C ILE A 182 -3.23 -0.65 16.71
N ASP A 183 -3.87 -0.12 17.73
CA ASP A 183 -3.26 0.83 18.65
C ASP A 183 -2.69 0.04 19.85
N ASN A 184 -1.41 0.27 20.18
CA ASN A 184 -0.75 -0.26 21.38
C ASN A 184 -0.79 -1.79 21.56
N VAL A 185 -0.43 -2.58 20.54
CA VAL A 185 -0.64 -4.04 20.50
C VAL A 185 0.09 -4.88 21.58
N PHE A 186 1.00 -4.30 22.37
CA PHE A 186 1.69 -4.99 23.47
C PHE A 186 1.49 -4.31 24.84
N ALA A 187 0.44 -3.49 24.98
CA ALA A 187 0.08 -2.89 26.25
C ALA A 187 -0.63 -3.90 27.18
N ASN A 188 0.12 -4.77 27.89
CA ASN A 188 -0.48 -5.76 28.81
C ASN A 188 -0.40 -5.38 30.29
N VAL A 189 0.07 -4.19 30.66
CA VAL A 189 0.12 -3.70 32.05
C VAL A 189 -0.53 -2.32 32.19
N PRO A 190 -1.35 -2.09 33.23
CA PRO A 190 -1.93 -0.78 33.49
C PRO A 190 -0.89 0.30 33.79
N GLN A 191 -1.16 1.53 33.36
CA GLN A 191 -0.38 2.71 33.73
C GLN A 191 -0.53 2.99 35.24
N LEU A 192 0.58 3.15 35.95
CA LEU A 192 0.63 3.49 37.38
C LEU A 192 0.89 5.00 37.59
N PRO A 193 0.31 5.63 38.64
CA PRO A 193 -0.50 5.03 39.70
C PRO A 193 -1.93 4.72 39.26
N LEU A 194 -2.46 3.58 39.72
CA LEU A 194 -3.84 3.17 39.48
C LEU A 194 -4.81 4.11 40.20
N PRO A 195 -6.00 4.39 39.65
CA PRO A 195 -7.10 4.98 40.43
C PRO A 195 -7.37 4.13 41.67
N GLN A 196 -7.52 4.75 42.85
CA GLN A 196 -7.91 4.00 44.05
C GLN A 196 -9.36 3.52 43.88
N ALA A 197 -9.71 2.37 44.46
CA ALA A 197 -11.09 1.87 44.45
C ALA A 197 -12.01 2.89 45.12
N GLY A 198 -12.84 3.57 44.32
CA GLY A 198 -13.73 4.65 44.77
C GLY A 198 -13.39 6.04 44.23
N ASP A 199 -12.29 6.23 43.51
CA ASP A 199 -12.03 7.45 42.76
C ASP A 199 -12.93 7.53 41.52
N LEU A 200 -13.57 8.67 41.30
CA LEU A 200 -13.99 9.08 39.97
C LEU A 200 -12.70 9.31 39.16
N ILE A 201 -12.23 8.24 38.52
CA ILE A 201 -11.16 8.10 37.53
C ILE A 201 -10.32 9.38 37.36
N PRO A 202 -9.07 9.44 37.87
CA PRO A 202 -8.11 10.44 37.41
C PRO A 202 -7.86 10.22 35.91
N VAL A 203 -8.47 11.10 35.12
CA VAL A 203 -8.40 11.22 33.65
C VAL A 203 -6.96 11.53 33.22
N ILE A 204 -6.11 10.53 32.96
CA ILE A 204 -4.85 10.73 32.20
C ILE A 204 -4.34 9.53 31.38
N ALA A 205 -5.09 8.44 31.17
CA ALA A 205 -4.59 7.31 30.36
C ALA A 205 -5.57 6.92 29.25
N GLN A 206 -5.06 6.73 28.02
CA GLN A 206 -5.76 6.02 26.96
C GLN A 206 -5.86 4.54 27.36
N ASP A 207 -7.05 3.98 27.52
CA ASP A 207 -7.22 2.57 27.88
C ASP A 207 -7.10 1.67 26.63
N THR A 208 -5.85 1.37 26.28
CA THR A 208 -5.47 0.55 25.13
C THR A 208 -4.99 -0.85 25.53
N LEU A 209 -5.08 -1.19 26.83
CA LEU A 209 -4.67 -2.48 27.37
C LEU A 209 -5.20 -3.65 26.55
N ASN A 210 -4.43 -4.68 26.32
CA ASN A 210 -4.92 -5.87 25.65
C ASN A 210 -4.13 -7.07 26.17
N ASP A 211 -4.46 -8.27 25.70
CA ASP A 211 -3.83 -9.52 26.13
C ASP A 211 -2.87 -10.11 25.09
N VAL A 212 -2.50 -9.36 24.05
CA VAL A 212 -1.57 -9.82 22.98
C VAL A 212 -0.13 -9.72 23.45
N ARG A 213 0.64 -10.81 23.29
CA ARG A 213 2.07 -10.85 23.66
C ARG A 213 3.01 -11.21 22.52
N ARG A 214 2.46 -11.80 21.46
CA ARG A 214 3.21 -12.15 20.24
C ARG A 214 2.26 -12.14 19.06
N ILE A 215 2.74 -11.67 17.92
CA ILE A 215 2.01 -11.73 16.65
C ILE A 215 2.84 -12.55 15.68
N ASP A 216 2.26 -13.62 15.14
CA ASP A 216 2.91 -14.49 14.16
C ASP A 216 2.32 -14.20 12.79
N TYR A 217 3.15 -13.72 11.85
CA TYR A 217 2.83 -13.76 10.43
C TYR A 217 3.34 -15.08 9.85
N ILE A 218 2.46 -15.90 9.29
CA ILE A 218 2.76 -17.27 8.86
C ILE A 218 2.54 -17.41 7.36
N LEU A 219 3.58 -17.90 6.68
CA LEU A 219 3.58 -18.36 5.30
C LEU A 219 3.35 -19.88 5.27
N PRO A 220 2.18 -20.37 4.82
CA PRO A 220 1.90 -21.80 4.76
C PRO A 220 2.93 -22.52 3.89
N GLY A 221 3.51 -23.60 4.41
CA GLY A 221 4.53 -24.39 3.71
C GLY A 221 5.91 -23.72 3.61
N GLY A 222 6.04 -22.46 4.02
CA GLY A 222 7.27 -21.67 3.92
C GLY A 222 7.67 -21.35 2.48
N ILE A 223 8.63 -20.43 2.35
CA ILE A 223 9.23 -20.04 1.07
C ILE A 223 10.73 -20.27 1.11
N ALA A 224 11.24 -21.00 0.12
CA ALA A 224 12.68 -21.12 -0.11
C ALA A 224 13.16 -19.89 -0.88
N VAL A 225 14.21 -19.23 -0.37
CA VAL A 225 14.75 -18.00 -0.96
C VAL A 225 16.23 -18.17 -1.24
N PRO A 226 16.65 -18.23 -2.53
CA PRO A 226 18.05 -18.32 -2.90
C PRO A 226 18.86 -17.20 -2.26
N VAL A 227 20.08 -17.51 -1.79
CA VAL A 227 20.96 -16.53 -1.10
C VAL A 227 21.12 -15.24 -1.91
N ALA A 228 21.26 -15.35 -3.24
CA ALA A 228 21.40 -14.21 -4.15
C ALA A 228 20.19 -13.26 -4.18
N GLU A 229 19.00 -13.72 -3.79
CA GLU A 229 17.75 -12.96 -3.87
C GLU A 229 17.30 -12.39 -2.51
N ARG A 230 17.94 -12.78 -1.41
CA ARG A 230 17.48 -12.43 -0.04
C ARG A 230 17.52 -10.95 0.31
N ASN A 231 18.33 -10.15 -0.38
CA ASN A 231 18.34 -8.70 -0.22
C ASN A 231 17.20 -8.02 -0.99
N ASN A 232 16.61 -8.70 -1.97
CA ASN A 232 15.58 -8.16 -2.84
C ASN A 232 14.16 -8.48 -2.35
N GLN A 233 14.02 -9.14 -1.20
CA GLN A 233 12.74 -9.49 -0.62
C GLN A 233 12.83 -9.62 0.89
N GLY A 234 11.71 -9.44 1.58
CA GLY A 234 11.70 -9.25 3.02
C GLY A 234 10.32 -8.94 3.58
N PHE A 235 10.34 -8.44 4.80
CA PHE A 235 9.16 -8.08 5.56
C PHE A 235 9.22 -6.61 5.92
N VAL A 236 8.09 -5.94 6.03
CA VAL A 236 8.01 -4.54 6.47
C VAL A 236 7.14 -4.47 7.72
N VAL A 237 7.48 -3.56 8.62
CA VAL A 237 6.62 -3.18 9.74
C VAL A 237 6.32 -1.70 9.59
N PHE A 238 5.03 -1.36 9.63
CA PHE A 238 4.56 0.01 9.63
C PHE A 238 3.96 0.35 10.99
N GLU A 239 4.27 1.53 11.49
CA GLU A 239 3.89 1.99 12.83
C GLU A 239 3.46 3.47 12.77
N ARG A 240 2.41 3.82 13.52
CA ARG A 240 1.85 5.17 13.56
C ARG A 240 2.49 5.99 14.69
N GLY A 241 3.50 6.77 14.35
CA GLY A 241 4.31 7.54 15.32
C GLY A 241 5.80 7.40 15.05
N GLY A 242 6.26 6.19 14.73
CA GLY A 242 7.68 5.88 14.57
C GLY A 242 8.46 6.02 15.88
N ASN A 243 7.82 5.71 17.00
CA ASN A 243 8.31 5.98 18.35
C ASN A 243 8.34 4.75 19.26
N ASP A 244 7.87 3.58 18.77
CA ASP A 244 7.81 2.37 19.58
C ASP A 244 9.04 1.47 19.42
N ASN A 245 9.37 0.77 20.50
CA ASN A 245 10.32 -0.33 20.48
C ASN A 245 9.58 -1.65 20.17
N PHE A 246 10.24 -2.53 19.43
CA PHE A 246 9.76 -3.90 19.26
C PHE A 246 10.90 -4.85 18.95
N ALA A 247 10.63 -6.14 19.08
CA ALA A 247 11.55 -7.18 18.64
C ALA A 247 10.91 -8.03 17.54
N ILE A 248 11.74 -8.56 16.65
CA ILE A 248 11.33 -9.36 15.49
C ILE A 248 12.26 -10.56 15.33
N ALA A 249 11.70 -11.72 14.98
CA ALA A 249 12.47 -12.88 14.59
C ALA A 249 11.80 -13.60 13.42
N ALA A 250 12.59 -14.05 12.46
CA ALA A 250 12.07 -14.90 11.38
C ALA A 250 11.67 -16.28 11.92
N ILE A 251 10.54 -16.79 11.45
CA ILE A 251 10.12 -18.17 11.70
C ILE A 251 10.85 -19.06 10.70
N ILE A 252 11.66 -20.00 11.19
CA ILE A 252 12.49 -20.90 10.37
C ILE A 252 11.97 -22.33 10.33
N GLY A 253 10.93 -22.62 11.11
CA GLY A 253 10.26 -23.91 11.15
C GLY A 253 9.18 -23.93 12.24
N PHE A 254 8.57 -25.09 12.44
CA PHE A 254 7.60 -25.34 13.50
C PHE A 254 7.93 -26.66 14.19
N ASP A 255 7.71 -26.72 15.50
CA ASP A 255 7.68 -27.95 16.29
C ASP A 255 6.36 -28.08 17.06
N ALA A 256 6.29 -29.04 17.99
CA ALA A 256 5.11 -29.29 18.80
C ALA A 256 4.73 -28.12 19.74
N ASN A 257 5.66 -27.22 20.04
CA ASN A 257 5.47 -26.06 20.91
C ASN A 257 5.19 -24.77 20.11
N GLY A 258 5.36 -24.79 18.79
CA GLY A 258 5.02 -23.68 17.90
C GLY A 258 6.17 -23.27 16.98
N PRO A 259 6.30 -21.97 16.65
CA PRO A 259 7.34 -21.49 15.76
C PRO A 259 8.76 -21.68 16.34
N ILE A 260 9.69 -22.08 15.49
CA ILE A 260 11.14 -22.07 15.75
C ILE A 260 11.71 -20.81 15.10
N TYR A 261 12.62 -20.15 15.80
CA TYR A 261 13.11 -18.83 15.42
C TYR A 261 14.55 -18.82 14.92
N GLY A 262 14.82 -17.90 13.98
CA GLY A 262 16.16 -17.45 13.63
C GLY A 262 16.74 -16.50 14.68
N SER A 263 17.60 -15.59 14.25
CA SER A 263 18.16 -14.57 15.14
C SER A 263 17.10 -13.54 15.54
N LEU A 264 17.18 -13.06 16.78
CA LEU A 264 16.33 -11.97 17.27
C LEU A 264 16.91 -10.61 16.85
N GLY A 265 16.07 -9.78 16.25
CA GLY A 265 16.30 -8.36 16.04
C GLY A 265 15.55 -7.52 17.07
N THR A 266 16.14 -6.42 17.52
CA THR A 266 15.51 -5.46 18.44
C THR A 266 15.63 -4.06 17.87
N LEU A 267 14.55 -3.29 17.94
CA LEU A 267 14.45 -1.97 17.34
C LEU A 267 14.08 -0.92 18.38
N GLY A 268 14.59 0.29 18.17
CA GLY A 268 14.18 1.45 18.93
C GLY A 268 13.78 2.64 18.06
N PRO A 269 13.43 3.78 18.69
CA PRO A 269 12.72 4.88 18.01
C PRO A 269 13.55 5.54 16.92
N GLY A 270 14.88 5.47 17.03
CA GLY A 270 15.81 6.02 16.04
C GLY A 270 15.97 5.19 14.76
N ASN A 271 15.33 4.02 14.65
CA ASN A 271 15.47 3.13 13.50
C ASN A 271 14.37 3.31 12.43
N TRP A 272 13.27 3.98 12.79
CA TRP A 272 12.13 4.16 11.93
C TRP A 272 12.41 5.11 10.76
N GLY A 273 11.90 4.75 9.58
CA GLY A 273 11.86 5.65 8.43
C GLY A 273 10.58 6.45 8.42
N ASN A 274 10.68 7.76 8.21
CA ASN A 274 9.53 8.66 8.13
C ASN A 274 9.04 8.75 6.67
N THR A 275 7.76 8.44 6.45
CA THR A 275 7.15 8.44 5.12
C THR A 275 6.47 9.75 4.75
N ASN A 276 6.41 10.70 5.68
CA ASN A 276 5.62 11.95 5.63
C ASN A 276 4.10 11.76 5.45
N LEU A 277 3.60 10.52 5.49
CA LEU A 277 2.18 10.22 5.51
C LEU A 277 1.65 10.35 6.93
N GLN A 278 0.55 11.06 7.13
CA GLN A 278 -0.04 11.30 8.45
C GLN A 278 -1.54 11.09 8.38
N PHE A 279 -2.10 10.46 9.42
CA PHE A 279 -3.52 10.28 9.59
C PHE A 279 -3.94 10.78 10.96
N GLN A 280 -5.04 11.52 11.01
CA GLN A 280 -5.77 11.63 12.26
C GLN A 280 -6.51 10.31 12.48
N THR A 281 -6.41 9.74 13.68
CA THR A 281 -6.97 8.41 13.95
C THR A 281 -7.90 8.38 15.15
N THR A 282 -9.00 7.66 15.00
CA THR A 282 -9.93 7.32 16.07
C THR A 282 -9.75 5.87 16.45
N VAL A 283 -9.50 5.61 17.74
CA VAL A 283 -9.37 4.26 18.29
C VAL A 283 -10.74 3.75 18.69
N GLN A 284 -11.01 2.53 18.28
CA GLN A 284 -12.22 1.78 18.60
C GLN A 284 -11.86 0.44 19.24
N ARG A 285 -12.75 -0.04 20.10
CA ARG A 285 -12.59 -1.29 20.83
C ARG A 285 -13.80 -2.19 20.73
N ARG A 286 -13.57 -3.49 20.89
CA ARG A 286 -14.61 -4.50 20.97
C ARG A 286 -14.29 -5.50 22.07
N GLU A 287 -15.20 -5.63 23.02
CA GLU A 287 -15.07 -6.46 24.22
C GLU A 287 -16.31 -7.32 24.48
N PRO A 288 -16.16 -8.65 24.70
CA PRO A 288 -14.97 -9.46 24.41
C PRO A 288 -14.53 -9.45 22.93
N GLN A 289 -13.40 -10.08 22.60
CA GLN A 289 -13.00 -10.25 21.19
C GLN A 289 -14.13 -10.86 20.36
N GLN A 290 -14.27 -10.37 19.13
CA GLN A 290 -15.24 -10.88 18.14
C GLN A 290 -16.72 -10.84 18.55
N THR A 291 -17.10 -10.06 19.57
CA THR A 291 -18.51 -9.91 19.97
C THR A 291 -19.04 -8.50 19.70
N GLY A 292 -20.02 -8.38 18.80
CA GLY A 292 -20.66 -7.10 18.48
C GLY A 292 -19.76 -6.16 17.67
N SER A 293 -20.17 -4.90 17.60
CA SER A 293 -19.53 -3.86 16.78
C SER A 293 -18.39 -3.16 17.53
N PHE A 294 -17.44 -2.61 16.78
CA PHE A 294 -16.42 -1.75 17.34
C PHE A 294 -17.04 -0.45 17.87
N ARG A 295 -16.59 -0.04 19.06
CA ARG A 295 -17.09 1.11 19.81
C ARG A 295 -15.99 2.15 19.96
N PRO A 296 -16.25 3.44 19.72
CA PRO A 296 -15.24 4.47 19.85
C PRO A 296 -14.75 4.59 21.30
N SER A 297 -13.43 4.67 21.49
CA SER A 297 -12.79 4.81 22.81
C SER A 297 -12.18 6.18 22.99
N HIS A 298 -11.37 6.64 22.03
CA HIS A 298 -10.71 7.94 22.05
C HIS A 298 -10.22 8.32 20.66
N VAL A 299 -9.89 9.61 20.50
CA VAL A 299 -9.16 10.11 19.32
C VAL A 299 -7.73 10.38 19.73
N VAL A 300 -6.79 10.02 18.88
CA VAL A 300 -5.37 10.31 19.16
C VAL A 300 -5.12 11.79 18.93
N ALA A 301 -4.83 12.51 20.03
CA ALA A 301 -4.79 13.98 20.06
C ALA A 301 -3.59 14.57 19.27
N GLU A 302 -2.56 13.77 19.01
CA GLU A 302 -1.43 14.16 18.18
C GLU A 302 -1.81 14.05 16.70
N ALA A 303 -2.49 15.09 16.19
CA ALA A 303 -3.05 15.14 14.84
C ALA A 303 -2.05 14.89 13.68
N ASN A 304 -0.76 14.71 13.95
CA ASN A 304 0.32 14.64 12.96
C ASN A 304 1.30 13.47 13.20
N GLN A 305 0.91 12.41 13.90
CA GLN A 305 1.79 11.24 14.02
C GLN A 305 2.02 10.61 12.64
N PRO A 306 3.28 10.51 12.16
CA PRO A 306 3.57 9.97 10.85
C PRO A 306 3.43 8.46 10.85
N ILE A 307 2.94 7.91 9.74
CA ILE A 307 3.16 6.50 9.44
C ILE A 307 4.64 6.34 9.13
N SER A 308 5.31 5.58 9.98
CA SER A 308 6.71 5.24 9.84
C SER A 308 6.85 3.78 9.45
N GLY A 309 8.01 3.41 8.91
CA GLY A 309 8.23 2.02 8.52
C GLY A 309 9.69 1.61 8.53
N ILE A 310 9.89 0.31 8.67
CA ILE A 310 11.21 -0.32 8.51
C ILE A 310 11.07 -1.65 7.79
N PHE A 311 11.95 -1.84 6.80
CA PHE A 311 12.04 -3.03 5.99
C PHE A 311 13.18 -3.93 6.46
N PHE A 312 12.91 -5.23 6.52
CA PHE A 312 13.84 -6.29 6.89
C PHE A 312 14.06 -7.21 5.69
N PRO A 313 15.17 -7.09 4.95
CA PRO A 313 15.49 -8.08 3.94
C PRO A 313 15.65 -9.45 4.59
N ILE A 314 15.35 -10.53 3.88
CA ILE A 314 15.43 -11.90 4.43
C ILE A 314 16.84 -12.20 4.98
N SER A 315 17.88 -11.69 4.31
CA SER A 315 19.28 -11.80 4.73
C SER A 315 19.56 -11.21 6.12
N SER A 316 18.73 -10.28 6.59
CA SER A 316 18.88 -9.66 7.91
C SER A 316 18.38 -10.56 9.05
N LEU A 317 17.47 -11.50 8.77
CA LEU A 317 16.78 -12.30 9.80
C LEU A 317 17.20 -13.77 9.83
N ILE A 318 17.79 -14.30 8.75
CA ILE A 318 18.23 -15.70 8.66
C ILE A 318 19.65 -15.81 8.07
N PRO A 319 20.47 -16.79 8.51
CA PRO A 319 21.79 -17.04 7.93
C PRO A 319 21.71 -17.70 6.55
N ASP A 320 22.80 -17.64 5.77
CA ASP A 320 22.91 -18.28 4.45
C ASP A 320 22.64 -19.79 4.45
N THR A 321 22.89 -20.46 5.58
CA THR A 321 22.63 -21.89 5.77
C THR A 321 21.14 -22.23 5.89
N GLN A 322 20.28 -21.26 6.21
CA GLN A 322 18.84 -21.47 6.33
C GLN A 322 18.18 -21.25 4.97
N ALA A 323 17.61 -22.29 4.35
CA ALA A 323 17.03 -22.19 3.01
C ALA A 323 15.60 -21.59 2.99
N THR A 324 14.79 -21.93 4.00
CA THR A 324 13.35 -21.67 4.02
C THR A 324 12.98 -20.74 5.18
N VAL A 325 12.09 -19.78 4.92
CA VAL A 325 11.45 -18.93 5.92
C VAL A 325 9.93 -19.15 5.91
N PHE A 326 9.32 -19.20 7.09
CA PHE A 326 7.89 -19.44 7.28
C PHE A 326 7.13 -18.20 7.76
N GLY A 327 7.78 -17.04 7.70
CA GLY A 327 7.24 -15.74 8.11
C GLY A 327 8.08 -15.12 9.22
N TYR A 328 7.44 -14.37 10.11
CA TYR A 328 8.11 -13.70 11.23
C TYR A 328 7.17 -13.58 12.43
N SER A 329 7.74 -13.43 13.62
CA SER A 329 6.99 -13.03 14.81
C SER A 329 7.45 -11.66 15.30
N LEU A 330 6.48 -10.87 15.77
CA LEU A 330 6.70 -9.62 16.48
C LEU A 330 6.49 -9.83 17.98
N PHE A 331 7.31 -9.14 18.77
CA PHE A 331 7.30 -9.17 20.23
C PHE A 331 7.45 -7.75 20.79
N SER A 332 7.16 -7.58 22.08
CA SER A 332 7.38 -6.30 22.77
C SER A 332 8.86 -5.89 22.76
N GLY A 333 9.11 -4.59 22.96
CA GLY A 333 10.46 -4.02 23.02
C GLY A 333 11.34 -4.54 24.16
N GLU A 334 10.75 -5.18 25.19
CA GLU A 334 11.50 -5.79 26.30
C GLU A 334 12.13 -7.16 25.95
N VAL A 335 11.65 -7.83 24.89
CA VAL A 335 12.22 -9.11 24.45
C VAL A 335 13.62 -8.90 23.90
N ASN A 336 14.58 -9.63 24.47
CA ASN A 336 15.99 -9.56 24.13
C ASN A 336 16.61 -10.97 24.00
N ALA A 337 17.90 -11.03 23.66
CA ALA A 337 18.61 -12.27 23.37
C ALA A 337 18.70 -13.26 24.55
N ALA A 338 18.42 -12.84 25.79
CA ALA A 338 18.36 -13.74 26.95
C ALA A 338 17.01 -14.47 27.08
N ASN A 339 15.96 -14.01 26.39
CA ASN A 339 14.64 -14.63 26.45
C ASN A 339 14.57 -15.88 25.55
N ASN A 340 13.88 -16.91 26.03
CA ASN A 340 13.52 -18.05 25.19
C ASN A 340 12.24 -17.73 24.41
N LEU A 341 12.36 -17.47 23.11
CA LEU A 341 11.24 -17.08 22.24
C LEU A 341 10.15 -18.16 22.09
N THR A 342 10.49 -19.42 22.35
CA THR A 342 9.53 -20.54 22.32
C THR A 342 8.74 -20.68 23.62
N ASP A 343 9.23 -20.10 24.72
CA ASP A 343 8.56 -20.10 26.02
C ASP A 343 7.60 -18.90 26.12
N PHE A 344 6.46 -19.02 25.45
CA PHE A 344 5.44 -17.98 25.40
C PHE A 344 5.02 -17.49 26.79
N ALA A 345 4.94 -18.38 27.79
CA ALA A 345 4.48 -18.04 29.13
C ALA A 345 5.41 -17.01 29.80
N ASN A 346 6.72 -17.11 29.57
CA ASN A 346 7.74 -16.30 30.25
C ASN A 346 8.29 -15.13 29.42
N LEU A 347 7.66 -14.79 28.30
CA LEU A 347 7.98 -13.55 27.59
C LEU A 347 7.67 -12.31 28.48
N PRO A 348 8.33 -11.17 28.27
CA PRO A 348 7.92 -9.91 28.88
C PRO A 348 6.48 -9.51 28.52
N LEU A 349 5.86 -8.67 29.34
CA LEU A 349 4.44 -8.28 29.24
C LEU A 349 4.22 -6.87 28.68
N ALA A 350 5.24 -6.02 28.57
CA ALA A 350 5.10 -4.69 27.99
C ALA A 350 6.44 -4.16 27.46
N ASP A 351 6.48 -2.88 27.11
CA ASP A 351 7.69 -2.15 26.82
C ASP A 351 8.09 -1.23 28.00
N ALA A 352 9.34 -1.33 28.46
CA ALA A 352 9.83 -0.61 29.64
C ALA A 352 9.96 0.91 29.42
N SER A 353 10.07 1.35 28.16
CA SER A 353 10.11 2.78 27.80
C SER A 353 8.77 3.47 27.85
N ASN A 354 7.67 2.72 27.73
CA ASN A 354 6.32 3.26 27.81
C ASN A 354 5.41 2.20 28.45
N PRO A 355 5.13 2.28 29.76
CA PRO A 355 4.25 1.32 30.42
C PRO A 355 2.80 1.36 29.90
N SER A 356 2.46 2.35 29.06
CA SER A 356 1.21 2.45 28.31
C SER A 356 1.34 2.06 26.82
N GLY A 357 2.57 1.87 26.32
CA GLY A 357 2.92 1.88 24.90
C GLY A 357 3.31 0.51 24.37
N GLY A 358 2.52 0.05 23.40
CA GLY A 358 2.88 -1.06 22.53
C GLY A 358 2.93 -0.57 21.09
N LEU A 359 3.42 -1.40 20.19
CA LEU A 359 3.53 -1.06 18.77
C LEU A 359 2.18 -0.60 18.17
N ASP A 360 2.12 0.63 17.66
CA ASP A 360 0.97 1.19 16.93
C ASP A 360 0.89 0.67 15.48
N LEU A 361 0.67 -0.63 15.36
CA LEU A 361 0.84 -1.40 14.15
C LEU A 361 -0.16 -1.07 13.05
N VAL A 362 0.34 -0.63 11.91
CA VAL A 362 -0.47 -0.25 10.73
C VAL A 362 -0.72 -1.48 9.85
N ALA A 363 -1.96 -1.63 9.38
CA ALA A 363 -2.31 -2.70 8.44
C ALA A 363 -1.62 -2.52 7.08
N GLY A 364 -1.65 -3.54 6.23
CA GLY A 364 -0.94 -3.53 4.94
C GLY A 364 0.56 -3.82 5.04
N GLY A 365 1.17 -3.73 6.23
CA GLY A 365 2.56 -4.14 6.48
C GLY A 365 2.76 -5.65 6.58
N PHE A 366 1.69 -6.43 6.81
CA PHE A 366 1.79 -7.89 6.84
C PHE A 366 1.85 -8.47 5.43
N GLY A 367 2.95 -9.15 5.14
CA GLY A 367 3.18 -9.77 3.84
C GLY A 367 4.65 -10.07 3.61
N LEU A 368 4.91 -10.89 2.59
CA LEU A 368 6.22 -10.92 1.94
C LEU A 368 6.25 -9.79 0.90
N PHE A 369 7.34 -9.02 0.89
CA PHE A 369 7.57 -7.95 -0.08
C PHE A 369 8.81 -8.26 -0.90
N ARG A 370 8.81 -7.84 -2.15
CA ARG A 370 9.97 -7.98 -3.06
C ARG A 370 10.21 -6.67 -3.78
N VAL A 371 11.41 -6.50 -4.32
CA VAL A 371 11.73 -5.39 -5.23
C VAL A 371 10.69 -5.35 -6.33
N ALA A 372 10.01 -4.20 -6.44
CA ALA A 372 8.97 -3.95 -7.42
C ALA A 372 9.53 -4.24 -8.82
N GLN A 373 8.94 -5.21 -9.50
CA GLN A 373 9.28 -5.50 -10.89
C GLN A 373 8.48 -4.53 -11.77
N PRO A 374 8.94 -4.21 -13.00
CA PRO A 374 8.05 -3.58 -13.98
C PRO A 374 6.83 -4.48 -14.15
N GLN A 375 5.68 -4.03 -13.64
CA GLN A 375 4.45 -4.81 -13.69
C GLN A 375 4.12 -5.14 -15.15
N PRO A 376 3.72 -6.39 -15.48
CA PRO A 376 3.48 -6.77 -16.86
C PRO A 376 2.28 -5.96 -17.41
N SER A 377 2.51 -5.24 -18.51
CA SER A 377 1.42 -4.71 -19.33
C SER A 377 0.72 -5.85 -20.07
N ASN A 378 -0.60 -5.76 -20.24
CA ASN A 378 -1.36 -6.75 -21.01
C ASN A 378 -2.19 -6.01 -22.07
N PHE A 379 -1.67 -5.99 -23.29
CA PHE A 379 -2.17 -5.13 -24.35
C PHE A 379 -3.06 -5.90 -25.32
N ALA A 380 -4.25 -5.36 -25.59
CA ALA A 380 -5.19 -5.89 -26.57
C ALA A 380 -5.42 -4.88 -27.68
N LEU A 381 -5.54 -5.35 -28.93
CA LEU A 381 -5.91 -4.54 -30.09
C LEU A 381 -7.17 -5.09 -30.77
N LEU A 382 -8.02 -4.19 -31.24
CA LEU A 382 -9.22 -4.52 -32.02
C LEU A 382 -9.38 -3.55 -33.19
N LYS A 383 -9.31 -4.04 -34.43
CA LYS A 383 -9.57 -3.25 -35.65
C LYS A 383 -10.99 -3.50 -36.16
N ARG A 384 -11.70 -2.43 -36.56
CA ARG A 384 -13.08 -2.49 -37.06
C ARG A 384 -13.28 -1.54 -38.25
N ILE A 385 -14.19 -1.89 -39.16
CA ILE A 385 -14.83 -0.91 -40.05
C ILE A 385 -15.94 -0.24 -39.23
N THR A 386 -15.92 1.08 -39.14
CA THR A 386 -16.88 1.84 -38.33
C THR A 386 -17.81 2.72 -39.16
N ASN A 387 -17.51 2.93 -40.44
CA ASN A 387 -18.37 3.68 -41.35
C ASN A 387 -18.09 3.38 -42.83
N LEU A 388 -19.06 3.63 -43.72
CA LEU A 388 -18.89 3.68 -45.17
C LEU A 388 -19.42 5.01 -45.73
N PHE A 389 -18.80 5.52 -46.79
CA PHE A 389 -19.18 6.75 -47.47
C PHE A 389 -19.35 6.51 -48.98
N GLY A 390 -20.34 7.14 -49.62
CA GLY A 390 -20.54 6.99 -51.06
C GLY A 390 -22.00 7.13 -51.47
N PRO A 391 -22.27 7.11 -52.79
CA PRO A 391 -23.64 7.07 -53.30
C PRO A 391 -24.32 5.75 -52.87
N THR A 392 -25.58 5.85 -52.48
CA THR A 392 -26.39 4.70 -52.06
C THR A 392 -26.70 3.75 -53.24
N PRO A 393 -26.87 2.43 -52.98
CA PRO A 393 -26.97 1.78 -51.66
C PRO A 393 -25.60 1.29 -51.13
N LEU A 394 -25.38 1.47 -49.82
CA LEU A 394 -24.20 0.98 -49.10
C LEU A 394 -24.62 -0.13 -48.12
N PRO A 395 -23.75 -1.10 -47.79
CA PRO A 395 -24.00 -2.07 -46.73
C PRO A 395 -24.40 -1.42 -45.39
N ASP A 396 -25.49 -1.91 -44.79
CA ASP A 396 -25.96 -1.46 -43.48
C ASP A 396 -25.31 -2.29 -42.35
N PHE A 397 -24.36 -1.68 -41.63
CA PHE A 397 -23.68 -2.31 -40.49
C PHE A 397 -24.53 -2.37 -39.22
N THR A 398 -25.73 -1.79 -39.23
CA THR A 398 -26.65 -1.84 -38.08
C THR A 398 -27.50 -3.11 -38.07
N GLN A 399 -27.52 -3.88 -39.16
CA GLN A 399 -28.18 -5.17 -39.20
C GLN A 399 -27.30 -6.26 -38.58
N VAL A 400 -27.92 -7.22 -37.91
CA VAL A 400 -27.27 -8.43 -37.39
C VAL A 400 -28.10 -9.60 -37.90
N VAL A 401 -27.50 -10.51 -38.67
CA VAL A 401 -28.18 -11.73 -39.14
C VAL A 401 -27.44 -12.95 -38.59
N GLY A 402 -28.13 -13.72 -37.75
CA GLY A 402 -27.68 -15.02 -37.23
C GLY A 402 -28.40 -15.41 -35.93
N ASP A 403 -28.77 -16.69 -35.79
CA ASP A 403 -29.25 -17.31 -34.56
C ASP A 403 -28.16 -18.25 -33.98
N GLY A 404 -27.83 -18.10 -32.69
CA GLY A 404 -26.93 -19.07 -32.03
C GLY A 404 -26.09 -18.53 -30.86
N ALA A 405 -25.51 -19.48 -30.13
CA ALA A 405 -24.73 -19.27 -28.90
C ALA A 405 -23.49 -18.37 -29.06
N ALA A 406 -22.94 -18.25 -30.28
CA ALA A 406 -21.82 -17.37 -30.57
C ALA A 406 -22.19 -15.87 -30.44
N LEU A 407 -23.43 -15.49 -30.79
CA LEU A 407 -23.94 -14.13 -30.65
C LEU A 407 -24.07 -13.71 -29.18
N ASN A 408 -24.52 -14.64 -28.32
CA ASN A 408 -24.61 -14.40 -26.87
C ASN A 408 -23.24 -14.23 -26.22
N LEU A 409 -22.22 -14.97 -26.67
CA LEU A 409 -20.86 -14.86 -26.14
C LEU A 409 -20.19 -13.52 -26.51
N LEU A 410 -20.46 -13.00 -27.70
CA LEU A 410 -19.93 -11.71 -28.18
C LEU A 410 -20.63 -10.50 -27.53
N GLN A 411 -21.94 -10.58 -27.29
CA GLN A 411 -22.69 -9.54 -26.59
C GLN A 411 -22.31 -9.48 -25.10
N ALA A 412 -22.13 -10.62 -24.44
CA ALA A 412 -21.74 -10.70 -23.02
C ALA A 412 -20.36 -10.08 -22.71
N ASN A 413 -19.53 -9.86 -23.75
CA ASN A 413 -18.22 -9.21 -23.64
C ASN A 413 -18.16 -7.82 -24.28
N GLY A 414 -19.30 -7.23 -24.68
CA GLY A 414 -19.35 -5.89 -25.28
C GLY A 414 -18.77 -5.77 -26.69
N LEU A 415 -18.61 -6.89 -27.42
CA LEU A 415 -17.93 -6.96 -28.72
C LEU A 415 -18.88 -7.15 -29.92
N GLY A 416 -20.19 -6.98 -29.74
CA GLY A 416 -21.14 -7.06 -30.84
C GLY A 416 -21.13 -5.81 -31.70
N GLN A 417 -20.43 -5.82 -32.85
CA GLN A 417 -21.01 -5.74 -34.21
C GLN A 417 -19.93 -6.13 -35.24
N GLY A 418 -20.16 -7.25 -35.93
CA GLY A 418 -19.40 -7.74 -37.08
C GLY A 418 -20.08 -8.98 -37.66
N LEU A 419 -20.70 -8.84 -38.84
CA LEU A 419 -21.43 -9.88 -39.57
C LEU A 419 -20.50 -10.89 -40.24
N ASP A 420 -20.93 -12.15 -40.30
CA ASP A 420 -20.34 -13.25 -41.08
C ASP A 420 -20.90 -13.32 -42.53
N VAL A 421 -22.00 -12.61 -42.86
CA VAL A 421 -22.52 -12.58 -44.24
C VAL A 421 -23.14 -11.21 -44.59
N ILE A 422 -22.53 -10.49 -45.55
CA ILE A 422 -23.15 -9.31 -46.18
C ILE A 422 -24.14 -9.80 -47.25
N THR A 423 -25.43 -9.56 -47.06
CA THR A 423 -26.45 -9.67 -48.11
C THR A 423 -27.03 -8.29 -48.44
N ASP A 424 -26.19 -7.37 -48.93
CA ASP A 424 -26.56 -6.11 -49.59
C ASP A 424 -25.31 -5.56 -50.36
N PRO A 425 -25.41 -4.55 -51.26
CA PRO A 425 -24.54 -4.42 -52.45
C PRO A 425 -23.03 -4.32 -52.17
N GLN A 426 -22.24 -4.81 -53.13
CA GLN A 426 -20.78 -4.73 -53.13
C GLN A 426 -20.32 -3.27 -52.99
N VAL A 427 -19.33 -3.02 -52.12
CA VAL A 427 -18.63 -1.74 -52.06
C VAL A 427 -18.03 -1.46 -53.45
N GLN A 428 -18.30 -0.29 -54.00
CA GLN A 428 -17.92 0.09 -55.37
C GLN A 428 -16.65 0.94 -55.37
N PRO A 429 -15.90 0.97 -56.49
CA PRO A 429 -14.86 1.96 -56.72
C PRO A 429 -15.36 3.39 -56.40
N GLY A 430 -14.56 4.14 -55.64
CA GLY A 430 -14.88 5.47 -55.16
C GLY A 430 -15.64 5.54 -53.82
N ASN A 431 -16.06 4.41 -53.23
CA ASN A 431 -16.63 4.40 -51.89
C ASN A 431 -15.53 4.61 -50.83
N GLY A 432 -15.84 5.36 -49.79
CA GLY A 432 -15.00 5.54 -48.61
C GLY A 432 -15.27 4.48 -47.53
N ILE A 433 -14.24 4.08 -46.81
CA ILE A 433 -14.28 3.16 -45.66
C ILE A 433 -13.57 3.84 -44.49
N GLU A 434 -14.21 3.90 -43.32
CA GLU A 434 -13.56 4.33 -42.08
C GLU A 434 -13.16 3.13 -41.24
N TYR A 435 -11.87 3.07 -40.88
CA TYR A 435 -11.34 2.10 -39.93
C TYR A 435 -11.16 2.76 -38.57
N THR A 436 -11.49 2.02 -37.50
CA THR A 436 -11.10 2.35 -36.12
C THR A 436 -10.30 1.20 -35.52
N VAL A 437 -9.11 1.49 -34.99
CA VAL A 437 -8.28 0.57 -34.22
C VAL A 437 -8.34 0.99 -32.76
N TYR A 438 -8.86 0.12 -31.90
CA TYR A 438 -8.87 0.28 -30.45
C TYR A 438 -7.69 -0.42 -29.84
N PHE A 439 -7.17 0.16 -28.77
CA PHE A 439 -6.15 -0.46 -27.95
C PHE A 439 -6.43 -0.27 -26.46
N ALA A 440 -6.07 -1.27 -25.66
CA ALA A 440 -6.32 -1.28 -24.23
C ALA A 440 -5.18 -1.96 -23.46
N ASN A 441 -4.77 -1.36 -22.34
CA ASN A 441 -3.86 -1.99 -21.39
C ASN A 441 -4.64 -2.51 -20.19
N SER A 442 -4.89 -3.81 -20.19
CA SER A 442 -5.54 -4.56 -19.10
C SER A 442 -4.55 -5.13 -18.07
N GLY A 443 -3.26 -4.80 -18.20
CA GLY A 443 -2.20 -5.22 -17.29
C GLY A 443 -2.14 -4.36 -16.03
N GLN A 444 -1.22 -4.71 -15.13
CA GLN A 444 -1.01 -3.99 -13.86
C GLN A 444 0.08 -2.91 -13.97
N GLY A 445 0.82 -2.88 -15.08
CA GLY A 445 1.87 -1.89 -15.35
C GLY A 445 1.63 -1.10 -16.63
N THR A 446 2.29 0.05 -16.73
CA THR A 446 2.31 0.89 -17.93
C THR A 446 2.97 0.15 -19.10
N ALA A 447 2.36 0.19 -20.28
CA ALA A 447 2.99 -0.20 -21.54
C ALA A 447 3.75 1.02 -22.08
N PRO A 448 5.09 1.05 -22.04
CA PRO A 448 5.83 2.22 -22.49
C PRO A 448 5.94 2.25 -24.02
N ASN A 449 6.01 3.45 -24.58
CA ASN A 449 6.31 3.69 -26.00
C ASN A 449 5.46 2.86 -26.99
N VAL A 450 4.14 2.81 -26.77
CA VAL A 450 3.22 2.11 -27.68
C VAL A 450 3.19 2.85 -29.02
N VAL A 451 3.50 2.14 -30.11
CA VAL A 451 3.38 2.66 -31.47
C VAL A 451 2.52 1.70 -32.29
N LEU A 452 1.53 2.24 -32.97
CA LEU A 452 0.58 1.49 -33.81
C LEU A 452 0.90 1.73 -35.29
N CYS A 453 0.88 0.65 -36.08
CA CYS A 453 1.04 0.72 -37.52
C CYS A 453 -0.06 -0.09 -38.21
N ASP A 454 -0.81 0.57 -39.08
CA ASP A 454 -1.85 -0.04 -39.88
C ASP A 454 -1.57 0.18 -41.37
N GLN A 455 -1.23 -0.89 -42.08
CA GLN A 455 -0.96 -0.83 -43.52
C GLN A 455 -2.27 -0.80 -44.30
N ILE A 456 -2.32 0.04 -45.35
CA ILE A 456 -3.49 0.13 -46.21
C ILE A 456 -3.61 -1.16 -47.04
N PRO A 457 -4.76 -1.86 -46.99
CA PRO A 457 -4.98 -3.07 -47.79
C PRO A 457 -4.91 -2.82 -49.30
N ALA A 458 -4.61 -3.87 -50.06
CA ALA A 458 -4.68 -3.82 -51.51
C ALA A 458 -6.09 -3.46 -52.00
N GLY A 459 -6.18 -2.67 -53.07
CA GLY A 459 -7.46 -2.18 -53.62
C GLY A 459 -8.04 -0.96 -52.92
N LEU A 460 -7.34 -0.41 -51.91
CA LEU A 460 -7.73 0.81 -51.20
C LEU A 460 -6.64 1.87 -51.31
N THR A 461 -7.04 3.14 -51.25
CA THR A 461 -6.15 4.30 -51.17
C THR A 461 -6.48 5.11 -49.91
N PHE A 462 -5.50 5.50 -49.11
CA PHE A 462 -5.72 6.37 -47.95
C PHE A 462 -6.35 7.71 -48.36
N ASP A 463 -7.32 8.20 -47.59
CA ASP A 463 -7.91 9.53 -47.77
C ASP A 463 -7.16 10.57 -46.92
N PRO A 464 -6.26 11.37 -47.52
CA PRO A 464 -5.45 12.34 -46.79
C PRO A 464 -6.25 13.50 -46.22
N ASN A 465 -7.54 13.65 -46.59
CA ASN A 465 -8.38 14.74 -46.15
C ASN A 465 -9.60 14.28 -45.34
N GLY A 466 -9.57 13.03 -44.84
CA GLY A 466 -10.72 12.40 -44.19
C GLY A 466 -11.33 13.20 -43.04
N TYR A 467 -10.52 14.00 -42.33
CA TYR A 467 -10.95 14.84 -41.21
C TYR A 467 -10.65 16.34 -41.41
N GLY A 468 -10.24 16.74 -42.62
CA GLY A 468 -9.91 18.12 -42.97
C GLY A 468 -8.70 18.19 -43.93
N PRO A 469 -8.40 19.35 -44.55
CA PRO A 469 -7.29 19.48 -45.48
C PRO A 469 -5.94 19.10 -44.85
N GLY A 470 -5.29 18.04 -45.36
CA GLY A 470 -4.02 17.52 -44.81
C GLY A 470 -4.15 16.73 -43.50
N ILE A 471 -5.38 16.45 -43.07
CA ILE A 471 -5.71 15.76 -41.82
C ILE A 471 -6.48 14.47 -42.16
N GLY A 472 -5.75 13.37 -42.29
CA GLY A 472 -6.32 12.05 -42.58
C GLY A 472 -6.39 11.10 -41.37
N ILE A 473 -5.87 11.52 -40.21
CA ILE A 473 -5.78 10.67 -39.01
C ILE A 473 -6.49 11.36 -37.84
N GLN A 474 -7.24 10.58 -37.07
CA GLN A 474 -7.91 11.02 -35.84
C GLN A 474 -7.64 10.00 -34.73
N ALA A 475 -7.48 10.43 -33.49
CA ALA A 475 -7.20 9.54 -32.36
C ALA A 475 -7.87 10.00 -31.06
N ILE A 476 -7.91 9.11 -30.08
CA ILE A 476 -8.08 9.46 -28.67
C ILE A 476 -6.81 8.97 -27.96
N ALA A 477 -6.09 9.89 -27.32
CA ALA A 477 -4.91 9.56 -26.52
C ALA A 477 -5.29 8.61 -25.37
N ALA A 478 -4.34 7.79 -24.94
CA ALA A 478 -4.56 6.84 -23.86
C ALA A 478 -4.95 7.55 -22.56
N SER A 479 -6.17 7.31 -22.05
CA SER A 479 -6.63 7.86 -20.78
C SER A 479 -7.77 7.02 -20.18
N SER A 480 -8.12 7.32 -18.92
CA SER A 480 -9.28 6.74 -18.25
C SER A 480 -9.97 7.82 -17.42
N PRO A 481 -11.18 8.30 -17.80
CA PRO A 481 -11.95 7.92 -19.00
C PRO A 481 -11.29 8.36 -20.33
N PRO A 482 -11.73 7.85 -21.49
CA PRO A 482 -11.19 8.24 -22.81
C PRO A 482 -11.24 9.76 -23.02
N GLY A 483 -10.12 10.31 -23.49
CA GLY A 483 -9.93 11.74 -23.68
C GLY A 483 -10.72 12.31 -24.86
N PRO A 484 -10.60 13.62 -25.12
CA PRO A 484 -11.19 14.23 -26.31
C PRO A 484 -10.56 13.65 -27.58
N VAL A 485 -11.35 13.68 -28.66
CA VAL A 485 -10.89 13.32 -30.00
C VAL A 485 -9.89 14.38 -30.48
N VAL A 486 -8.74 13.93 -30.98
CA VAL A 486 -7.66 14.77 -31.54
C VAL A 486 -7.42 14.40 -33.00
N ASN A 487 -7.16 15.40 -33.83
CA ASN A 487 -6.84 15.23 -35.24
C ASN A 487 -5.34 15.40 -35.47
N TYR A 488 -4.75 14.56 -36.30
CA TYR A 488 -3.33 14.60 -36.65
C TYR A 488 -3.13 14.84 -38.15
N THR A 489 -2.04 15.51 -38.49
CA THR A 489 -1.62 15.72 -39.86
C THR A 489 -1.12 14.42 -40.48
N ASN A 490 -1.04 14.40 -41.81
CA ASN A 490 -0.45 13.27 -42.52
C ASN A 490 1.09 13.27 -42.46
N ALA A 491 1.70 14.39 -42.08
CA ALA A 491 3.14 14.62 -42.18
C ALA A 491 3.85 14.23 -40.87
N ALA A 492 5.13 13.86 -40.98
CA ALA A 492 5.99 13.71 -39.81
C ALA A 492 6.47 15.09 -39.34
N ASP A 493 5.61 15.85 -38.65
CA ASP A 493 5.86 17.24 -38.25
C ASP A 493 5.94 17.46 -36.73
N GLY A 494 5.88 16.37 -35.95
CA GLY A 494 6.01 16.38 -34.49
C GLY A 494 4.70 16.11 -33.77
N ASP A 495 3.57 16.06 -34.47
CA ASP A 495 2.38 15.44 -33.91
C ASP A 495 2.50 13.89 -33.88
N PRO A 496 1.64 13.20 -33.11
CA PRO A 496 1.75 11.75 -32.95
C PRO A 496 1.40 10.91 -34.19
N GLY A 497 0.78 11.47 -35.23
CA GLY A 497 0.31 10.76 -36.41
C GLY A 497 1.18 10.98 -37.64
N THR A 498 1.29 9.97 -38.50
CA THR A 498 1.94 10.12 -39.81
C THR A 498 1.37 9.11 -40.80
N PHE A 499 1.14 9.54 -42.04
CA PHE A 499 0.89 8.64 -43.15
C PHE A 499 2.18 8.41 -43.95
N VAL A 500 2.61 7.15 -44.03
CA VAL A 500 3.74 6.73 -44.84
C VAL A 500 3.22 6.35 -46.22
N ALA A 501 3.66 7.07 -47.25
CA ALA A 501 3.15 6.92 -48.61
C ALA A 501 3.48 5.55 -49.25
N PRO A 502 2.69 5.10 -50.26
CA PRO A 502 3.02 3.93 -51.07
C PRO A 502 4.47 3.95 -51.60
N GLY A 503 5.16 2.82 -51.50
CA GLY A 503 6.55 2.67 -51.95
C GLY A 503 7.63 3.22 -51.01
N ALA A 504 7.27 3.97 -49.96
CA ALA A 504 8.22 4.37 -48.92
C ALA A 504 8.57 3.18 -48.00
N ALA A 505 9.75 3.25 -47.38
CA ALA A 505 10.17 2.25 -46.40
C ALA A 505 9.32 2.38 -45.12
N LEU A 506 8.71 1.28 -44.69
CA LEU A 506 7.97 1.24 -43.43
C LEU A 506 8.93 0.99 -42.25
N PRO A 507 8.61 1.49 -41.05
CA PRO A 507 9.29 1.09 -39.83
C PRO A 507 9.30 -0.44 -39.66
N PRO A 508 10.38 -1.05 -39.12
CA PRO A 508 10.49 -2.51 -39.02
C PRO A 508 9.34 -3.18 -38.25
N PHE A 509 8.76 -2.49 -37.26
CA PHE A 509 7.64 -3.00 -36.46
C PHE A 509 6.31 -3.09 -37.23
N CYS A 510 6.19 -2.44 -38.40
CA CYS A 510 5.02 -2.54 -39.27
C CYS A 510 4.93 -3.89 -40.01
N GLY A 511 5.98 -4.73 -39.95
CA GLY A 511 6.04 -6.01 -40.65
C GLY A 511 6.36 -5.85 -42.14
N VAL A 512 5.97 -6.85 -42.94
CA VAL A 512 6.25 -6.90 -44.38
C VAL A 512 5.44 -5.81 -45.09
N ASN A 513 6.11 -4.95 -45.86
CA ASN A 513 5.46 -3.86 -46.59
C ASN A 513 4.58 -4.40 -47.73
N GLN A 514 3.28 -4.10 -47.67
CA GLN A 514 2.28 -4.50 -48.67
C GLN A 514 2.15 -3.51 -49.85
N GLY A 515 2.88 -2.38 -49.81
CA GLY A 515 3.04 -1.47 -50.93
C GLY A 515 2.06 -0.30 -51.00
N ASN A 516 0.94 -0.30 -50.26
CA ASN A 516 -0.11 0.74 -50.36
C ASN A 516 0.00 1.85 -49.30
N GLY A 517 1.13 1.92 -48.59
CA GLY A 517 1.34 2.88 -47.50
C GLY A 517 0.79 2.40 -46.16
N ALA A 518 1.01 3.19 -45.10
CA ALA A 518 0.59 2.86 -43.74
C ALA A 518 0.29 4.10 -42.92
N VAL A 519 -0.70 3.99 -42.03
CA VAL A 519 -0.94 4.95 -40.95
C VAL A 519 -0.11 4.51 -39.74
N VAL A 520 0.75 5.39 -39.25
CA VAL A 520 1.57 5.18 -38.06
C VAL A 520 1.18 6.21 -37.01
N VAL A 521 0.92 5.76 -35.78
CA VAL A 521 0.59 6.65 -34.66
C VAL A 521 1.36 6.27 -33.42
N ASN A 522 2.02 7.25 -32.82
CA ASN A 522 2.64 7.13 -31.50
C ASN A 522 1.56 7.29 -30.41
N GLY A 523 1.25 6.20 -29.71
CA GLY A 523 0.32 6.18 -28.59
C GLY A 523 0.96 6.60 -27.26
N GLY A 524 2.28 6.74 -27.19
CA GLY A 524 3.02 7.08 -25.98
C GLY A 524 2.98 5.98 -24.92
N ASP A 525 3.09 6.39 -23.65
CA ASP A 525 2.97 5.49 -22.52
C ASP A 525 1.49 5.25 -22.17
N VAL A 526 1.07 3.99 -22.15
CA VAL A 526 -0.32 3.60 -21.85
C VAL A 526 -0.37 2.98 -20.46
N ALA A 527 -0.85 3.73 -19.46
CA ALA A 527 -0.95 3.25 -18.08
C ALA A 527 -1.96 2.10 -17.94
N ALA A 528 -1.90 1.40 -16.80
CA ALA A 528 -2.88 0.38 -16.46
C ALA A 528 -4.32 0.92 -16.53
N SER A 529 -5.25 0.13 -17.06
CA SER A 529 -6.67 0.49 -17.22
C SER A 529 -6.95 1.66 -18.15
N GLN A 530 -5.99 2.08 -18.98
CA GLN A 530 -6.22 3.07 -20.03
C GLN A 530 -6.58 2.40 -21.36
N VAL A 531 -7.38 3.13 -22.14
CA VAL A 531 -7.79 2.76 -23.50
C VAL A 531 -7.57 3.94 -24.43
N GLY A 532 -7.40 3.65 -25.72
CA GLY A 532 -7.32 4.66 -26.76
C GLY A 532 -7.77 4.12 -28.11
N LEU A 533 -7.81 4.99 -29.11
CA LEU A 533 -8.16 4.59 -30.47
C LEU A 533 -7.45 5.43 -31.52
N ILE A 534 -7.38 4.88 -32.74
CA ILE A 534 -6.94 5.53 -33.97
C ILE A 534 -8.01 5.33 -35.03
N ARG A 535 -8.26 6.34 -35.85
CA ARG A 535 -9.15 6.31 -37.01
C ARG A 535 -8.49 6.89 -38.24
N PHE A 536 -8.85 6.31 -39.38
CA PHE A 536 -8.48 6.81 -40.69
C PHE A 536 -9.49 6.35 -41.73
N ARG A 537 -9.47 7.01 -42.89
CA ARG A 537 -10.34 6.70 -44.02
C ARG A 537 -9.54 6.22 -45.22
N THR A 538 -10.18 5.39 -46.04
CA THR A 538 -9.65 4.92 -47.32
C THR A 538 -10.74 4.96 -48.38
N THR A 539 -10.36 5.08 -49.64
CA THR A 539 -11.25 4.99 -50.80
C THR A 539 -10.97 3.70 -51.57
N VAL A 540 -12.02 3.02 -52.03
CA VAL A 540 -11.91 1.85 -52.91
C VAL A 540 -11.45 2.29 -54.30
N ASN A 541 -10.44 1.62 -54.86
CA ASN A 541 -9.84 1.95 -56.15
C ASN A 541 -10.70 1.59 -57.36
#